data_AF-A0A3P7EBK9-F1
#
_entry.id   AF-A0A3P7EBK9-F1
#
_cell.length_a   1.000
_cell.length_b   1.000
_cell.length_c   1.000
_cell.angle_alpha   90.00
_cell.angle_beta   90.00
_cell.angle_gamma   90.00
#
_symmetry.space_group_name_H-M   'P 1'
#
loop_
_entity.id
_entity.type
_entity.pdbx_description
1 polymer ?
#
loop_
_entity_poly.entity_id
_entity_poly.type
_entity_poly.pdbx_seq_one_letter_code
_entity_poly.pdbx_strand_id
1 'polypeptide(L)'
;LSNSYTDYLYTYAPRPNCSASKPTCQSQFLFCDLRNGPAHCVSKIKLGKRCEKFIGEDVCYMGICLDGYCKLRNATLISSSISTSQSFQHITTKPPFQQHKNLSGMQQIRNALRHKISGRNRNSTKATIRTTTTAMQTKCLNDDPCCNLWAKNGECPNNVEYMRMYCRRSCNYCQSTDNRQNDNGCFDRHISCSHMRLRGECNQRTKWMAENCQASCGWCNISAYDLCIRTALTN
;
A
#
# COMPACT_ATOMS: atom_id res chain seq x y z
N LEU A 1 7.46 -27.36 -16.89
CA LEU A 1 8.15 -26.14 -17.37
C LEU A 1 9.58 -26.54 -17.69
N SER A 2 10.06 -26.28 -18.90
CA SER A 2 11.47 -26.52 -19.25
C SER A 2 12.33 -25.40 -18.67
N ASN A 3 13.44 -25.74 -18.00
CA ASN A 3 14.42 -24.78 -17.49
C ASN A 3 14.96 -23.86 -18.61
N SER A 4 14.92 -24.31 -19.87
CA SER A 4 15.33 -23.51 -21.03
C SER A 4 14.55 -22.19 -21.17
N TYR A 5 13.24 -22.19 -20.88
CA TYR A 5 12.45 -20.96 -21.00
C TYR A 5 12.81 -19.91 -19.94
N THR A 6 13.28 -20.34 -18.76
CA THR A 6 13.69 -19.43 -17.68
C THR A 6 15.13 -18.97 -17.81
N ASP A 7 16.01 -19.81 -18.37
CA ASP A 7 17.45 -19.56 -18.37
C ASP A 7 17.92 -18.68 -19.53
N TYR A 8 17.15 -18.62 -20.64
CA TYR A 8 17.55 -17.86 -21.85
C TYR A 8 16.74 -16.59 -22.13
N LEU A 9 15.68 -16.32 -21.36
CA LEU A 9 14.82 -15.13 -21.61
C LEU A 9 15.25 -13.90 -20.80
N TYR A 10 16.04 -14.08 -19.74
CA TYR A 10 16.51 -12.99 -18.88
C TYR A 10 17.95 -13.21 -18.43
N THR A 11 18.80 -12.19 -18.59
CA THR A 11 20.10 -12.12 -17.92
C THR A 11 19.95 -11.34 -16.62
N TYR A 12 20.35 -11.94 -15.50
CA TYR A 12 20.37 -11.23 -14.23
C TYR A 12 21.52 -10.23 -14.20
N ALA A 13 21.25 -9.01 -13.74
CA ALA A 13 22.33 -8.10 -13.39
C ALA A 13 23.19 -8.71 -12.28
N PRO A 14 24.52 -8.49 -12.26
CA PRO A 14 25.37 -8.91 -11.17
C PRO A 14 24.82 -8.43 -9.81
N ARG A 15 24.84 -9.29 -8.80
CA ARG A 15 24.44 -8.91 -7.45
C ARG A 15 25.33 -7.76 -6.96
N PRO A 16 24.78 -6.69 -6.38
CA PRO A 16 25.60 -5.59 -5.90
C PRO A 16 26.55 -6.11 -4.81
N ASN A 17 27.77 -5.58 -4.82
CA ASN A 17 28.79 -5.93 -3.85
C ASN A 17 28.82 -4.90 -2.73
N CYS A 18 29.17 -5.35 -1.53
CA CYS A 18 29.43 -4.50 -0.37
C CYS A 18 30.66 -4.99 0.39
N SER A 19 31.16 -4.17 1.30
CA SER A 19 32.34 -4.48 2.13
C SER A 19 32.19 -3.89 3.53
N ALA A 20 33.06 -4.28 4.46
CA ALA A 20 33.10 -3.64 5.79
C ALA A 20 33.39 -2.13 5.71
N SER A 21 34.19 -1.67 4.73
CA SER A 21 34.48 -0.25 4.51
C SER A 21 33.33 0.51 3.82
N LYS A 22 32.47 -0.19 3.08
CA LYS A 22 31.30 0.36 2.41
C LYS A 22 30.10 -0.58 2.62
N PRO A 23 29.45 -0.53 3.80
CA PRO A 23 28.40 -1.47 4.20
C PRO A 23 27.03 -1.13 3.59
N THR A 24 27.02 -0.71 2.31
CA THR A 24 25.80 -0.33 1.58
C THR A 24 25.72 -1.04 0.25
N CYS A 25 24.53 -1.52 -0.07
CA CYS A 25 24.21 -2.26 -1.28
C CYS A 25 23.60 -1.40 -2.39
N GLN A 26 23.49 -0.08 -2.16
CA GLN A 26 22.88 0.88 -3.09
C GLN A 26 21.46 0.48 -3.54
N SER A 27 20.74 -0.22 -2.68
CA SER A 27 19.36 -0.67 -2.91
C SER A 27 18.56 -0.53 -1.63
N GLN A 28 17.36 0.05 -1.73
CA GLN A 28 16.44 0.13 -0.60
C GLN A 28 15.94 -1.24 -0.12
N PHE A 29 16.14 -2.29 -0.93
CA PHE A 29 15.66 -3.64 -0.67
C PHE A 29 16.77 -4.59 -0.19
N LEU A 30 18.03 -4.14 -0.17
CA LEU A 30 19.18 -4.96 0.21
C LEU A 30 19.92 -4.34 1.40
N PHE A 31 20.45 -5.18 2.28
CA PHE A 31 21.38 -4.80 3.34
C PHE A 31 22.70 -5.55 3.15
N CYS A 32 23.79 -5.02 3.68
CA CYS A 32 25.08 -5.70 3.62
C CYS A 32 25.21 -6.65 4.81
N ASP A 33 25.19 -7.96 4.55
CA ASP A 33 25.48 -8.97 5.58
C ASP A 33 27.00 -9.05 5.75
N LEU A 34 27.47 -8.69 6.94
CA LEU A 34 28.89 -8.70 7.30
C LEU A 34 29.24 -9.86 8.24
N ARG A 35 28.25 -10.63 8.72
CA ARG A 35 28.41 -11.57 9.83
C ARG A 35 28.35 -13.02 9.40
N ASN A 36 27.64 -13.35 8.33
CA ASN A 36 27.41 -14.73 7.91
C ASN A 36 28.31 -15.16 6.73
N GLY A 37 29.55 -14.68 6.69
CA GLY A 37 30.54 -15.04 5.68
C GLY A 37 31.16 -13.81 4.99
N PRO A 38 31.66 -13.97 3.75
CA PRO A 38 32.13 -12.84 2.95
C PRO A 38 31.04 -11.78 2.81
N ALA A 39 31.43 -10.51 2.88
CA ALA A 39 30.49 -9.40 2.77
C ALA A 39 29.69 -9.49 1.47
N HIS A 40 28.37 -9.58 1.59
CA HIS A 40 27.48 -9.68 0.44
C HIS A 40 26.11 -9.07 0.72
N CYS A 41 25.48 -8.56 -0.34
CA CYS A 41 24.20 -7.88 -0.22
C CYS A 41 23.04 -8.86 -0.13
N VAL A 42 22.23 -8.83 0.92
CA VAL A 42 21.09 -9.74 1.17
C VAL A 42 19.77 -8.97 1.19
N SER A 43 18.68 -9.61 0.79
CA SER A 43 17.34 -9.02 0.84
C SER A 43 16.94 -8.65 2.26
N LYS A 44 16.46 -7.42 2.45
CA LYS A 44 15.91 -6.95 3.73
C LYS A 44 14.69 -7.78 4.15
N ILE A 45 14.52 -7.90 5.45
CA ILE A 45 13.47 -8.65 6.12
C ILE A 45 12.17 -7.82 6.16
N LYS A 46 11.05 -8.43 5.78
CA LYS A 46 9.72 -7.81 5.84
C LYS A 46 9.33 -7.50 7.29
N LEU A 47 8.59 -6.40 7.49
CA LEU A 47 7.96 -6.07 8.78
C LEU A 47 7.18 -7.28 9.34
N GLY A 48 7.30 -7.48 10.65
CA GLY A 48 6.72 -8.60 11.41
C GLY A 48 7.52 -9.91 11.37
N LYS A 49 8.64 -9.98 10.65
CA LYS A 49 9.49 -11.18 10.59
C LYS A 49 10.70 -11.09 11.53
N ARG A 50 11.24 -12.25 11.91
CA ARG A 50 12.37 -12.37 12.84
C ARG A 50 13.65 -11.81 12.21
N CYS A 51 14.33 -10.93 12.94
CA CYS A 51 15.59 -10.28 12.56
C CYS A 51 16.73 -10.52 13.57
N GLU A 52 16.49 -11.37 14.57
CA GLU A 52 17.40 -11.65 15.69
C GLU A 52 18.84 -12.01 15.29
N LYS A 53 19.03 -12.68 14.16
CA LYS A 53 20.38 -13.04 13.68
C LYS A 53 21.19 -11.85 13.15
N PHE A 54 20.54 -10.72 12.89
CA PHE A 54 21.14 -9.56 12.25
C PHE A 54 20.96 -8.27 13.09
N ILE A 55 20.90 -8.42 14.42
CA ILE A 55 20.81 -7.29 15.34
C ILE A 55 21.98 -6.32 15.08
N GLY A 56 21.67 -5.03 14.95
CA GLY A 56 22.64 -3.96 14.70
C GLY A 56 22.88 -3.62 13.23
N GLU A 57 22.37 -4.43 12.29
CA GLU A 57 22.42 -4.14 10.85
C GLU A 57 21.10 -3.56 10.35
N ASP A 58 21.13 -2.83 9.22
CA ASP A 58 19.95 -2.24 8.56
C ASP A 58 19.14 -3.31 7.81
N VAL A 59 18.61 -4.28 8.54
CA VAL A 59 18.06 -5.52 7.98
C VAL A 59 16.57 -5.42 7.70
N CYS A 60 15.87 -4.54 8.40
CA CYS A 60 14.41 -4.43 8.30
C CYS A 60 14.01 -3.47 7.19
N TYR A 61 13.19 -3.93 6.24
CA TYR A 61 12.67 -3.04 5.20
C TYR A 61 11.72 -2.01 5.82
N MET A 62 12.12 -0.74 5.76
CA MET A 62 11.39 0.40 6.33
C MET A 62 11.08 0.24 7.83
N GLY A 63 12.00 -0.39 8.57
CA GLY A 63 11.82 -0.71 9.97
C GLY A 63 13.12 -0.79 10.75
N ILE A 64 13.00 -1.15 12.01
CA ILE A 64 14.12 -1.42 12.91
C ILE A 64 13.90 -2.79 13.57
N CYS A 65 15.00 -3.50 13.81
CA CYS A 65 14.95 -4.77 14.52
C CYS A 65 14.74 -4.51 16.02
N LEU A 66 13.54 -4.80 16.52
CA LEU A 66 13.14 -4.60 17.92
C LEU A 66 12.55 -5.90 18.47
N ASP A 67 13.05 -6.33 19.63
CA ASP A 67 12.65 -7.57 20.31
C ASP A 67 12.76 -8.82 19.39
N GLY A 68 13.75 -8.81 18.50
CA GLY A 68 13.96 -9.88 17.52
C GLY A 68 13.03 -9.85 16.31
N TYR A 69 12.18 -8.83 16.14
CA TYR A 69 11.28 -8.68 14.98
C TYR A 69 11.44 -7.33 14.27
N CYS A 70 11.24 -7.32 12.96
CA CYS A 70 11.20 -6.07 12.20
C CYS A 70 9.92 -5.29 12.50
N LYS A 71 10.05 -4.14 13.17
CA LYS A 71 8.94 -3.22 13.47
C LYS A 71 9.11 -1.93 12.68
N LEU A 72 8.02 -1.19 12.47
CA LEU A 72 8.08 0.13 11.84
C LEU A 72 8.99 1.05 12.65
N ARG A 73 9.75 1.90 11.95
CA ARG A 73 10.53 2.95 12.62
C ARG A 73 9.52 3.95 13.20
N ASN A 74 9.36 3.96 14.53
CA ASN A 74 8.50 4.95 15.18
C ASN A 74 8.92 6.35 14.71
N ALA A 75 7.96 7.16 14.25
CA ALA A 75 8.17 8.51 13.72
C ALA A 75 8.76 9.51 14.76
N THR A 76 9.08 9.05 15.97
CA THR A 76 9.48 9.86 17.13
C THR A 76 10.98 9.91 17.43
N LEU A 77 11.87 9.35 16.59
CA LEU A 77 13.34 9.40 16.80
C LEU A 77 14.11 10.24 15.75
N ILE A 78 13.48 11.29 15.19
CA ILE A 78 14.20 12.39 14.53
C ILE A 78 14.26 13.55 15.51
N SER A 79 15.17 13.47 16.48
CA SER A 79 15.65 14.62 17.29
C SER A 79 16.87 14.20 18.11
N SER A 80 17.99 13.91 17.45
CA SER A 80 19.28 13.85 18.14
C SER A 80 20.42 13.97 17.12
N SER A 81 20.58 15.17 16.55
CA SER A 81 21.88 15.69 16.08
C SER A 81 21.81 17.07 15.38
N ILE A 82 20.97 18.01 15.83
CA ILE A 82 21.18 19.43 15.46
C ILE A 82 20.89 20.31 16.69
N SER A 83 21.93 20.53 17.48
CA SER A 83 21.97 21.54 18.53
C SER A 83 22.26 22.89 17.89
N THR A 84 21.24 23.72 17.64
CA THR A 84 21.45 25.18 17.67
C THR A 84 20.12 25.90 17.93
N SER A 85 20.13 26.60 19.05
CA SER A 85 19.15 27.57 19.57
C SER A 85 18.49 28.47 18.51
N GLN A 86 17.16 28.59 18.55
CA GLN A 86 16.47 29.88 18.54
C GLN A 86 14.96 29.72 18.84
N SER A 87 14.60 30.25 20.01
CA SER A 87 13.29 30.68 20.51
C SER A 87 12.24 31.01 19.43
N PHE A 88 11.03 30.46 19.55
CA PHE A 88 9.77 31.22 19.41
C PHE A 88 8.63 30.49 20.13
N GLN A 89 8.07 31.17 21.15
CA GLN A 89 6.86 30.80 21.89
C GLN A 89 5.64 31.41 21.20
N HIS A 90 4.54 30.65 21.04
CA HIS A 90 3.15 31.11 21.12
C HIS A 90 2.24 29.84 21.03
N ILE A 91 1.52 29.38 22.08
CA ILE A 91 0.23 29.89 22.62
C ILE A 91 -0.84 29.81 21.50
N THR A 92 -1.95 29.05 21.50
CA THR A 92 -2.82 28.50 22.57
C THR A 92 -3.99 27.69 21.98
N THR A 93 -4.55 26.79 22.83
CA THR A 93 -5.99 26.46 23.04
C THR A 93 -6.88 25.78 21.97
N LYS A 94 -7.44 24.62 22.37
CA LYS A 94 -8.67 23.96 21.86
C LYS A 94 -9.94 24.80 22.12
N PRO A 95 -11.04 24.50 21.39
CA PRO A 95 -12.39 24.44 22.01
C PRO A 95 -13.14 23.11 21.74
N PRO A 96 -14.23 22.80 22.47
CA PRO A 96 -14.88 21.49 22.52
C PRO A 96 -16.25 21.39 21.80
N PHE A 97 -16.64 20.13 21.50
CA PHE A 97 -17.97 19.48 21.55
C PHE A 97 -19.23 20.20 20.99
N GLN A 98 -19.95 19.55 20.06
CA GLN A 98 -21.43 19.44 20.10
C GLN A 98 -21.97 18.38 19.11
N GLN A 99 -22.84 17.52 19.63
CA GLN A 99 -23.64 16.51 18.91
C GLN A 99 -24.89 17.15 18.30
N HIS A 100 -25.28 16.74 17.09
CA HIS A 100 -26.67 16.88 16.62
C HIS A 100 -27.19 15.54 16.08
N LYS A 101 -28.38 15.18 16.58
CA LYS A 101 -29.21 14.03 16.19
C LYS A 101 -30.19 14.43 15.08
N ASN A 102 -30.60 13.41 14.33
CA ASN A 102 -31.92 13.20 13.71
C ASN A 102 -32.18 13.56 12.23
N LEU A 103 -32.82 12.55 11.60
CA LEU A 103 -33.99 12.58 10.71
C LEU A 103 -33.82 12.76 9.19
N SER A 104 -33.97 11.61 8.52
CA SER A 104 -34.95 11.31 7.46
C SER A 104 -35.17 12.29 6.31
N GLY A 105 -34.99 11.76 5.10
CA GLY A 105 -35.72 12.22 3.92
C GLY A 105 -34.85 12.32 2.68
N MET A 106 -35.01 11.39 1.73
CA MET A 106 -35.53 11.70 0.39
C MET A 106 -35.31 10.53 -0.57
N GLN A 107 -36.44 9.96 -0.98
CA GLN A 107 -36.57 8.98 -2.05
C GLN A 107 -36.71 9.70 -3.41
N GLN A 108 -36.07 9.11 -4.43
CA GLN A 108 -36.49 9.00 -5.84
C GLN A 108 -36.80 10.27 -6.66
N ILE A 109 -35.95 10.52 -7.68
CA ILE A 109 -36.40 11.07 -8.97
C ILE A 109 -35.80 10.22 -10.10
N ARG A 110 -36.70 9.63 -10.91
CA ARG A 110 -36.43 8.83 -12.12
C ARG A 110 -36.42 9.73 -13.36
N ASN A 111 -35.62 9.30 -14.34
CA ASN A 111 -35.80 9.40 -15.80
C ASN A 111 -35.85 10.78 -16.47
N ALA A 112 -34.90 11.04 -17.38
CA ALA A 112 -35.12 11.14 -18.83
C ALA A 112 -34.01 11.96 -19.49
N LEU A 113 -33.39 11.42 -20.56
CA LEU A 113 -33.13 12.09 -21.85
C LEU A 113 -32.11 11.28 -22.68
N ARG A 114 -32.63 10.59 -23.70
CA ARG A 114 -31.89 10.11 -24.89
C ARG A 114 -32.30 10.99 -26.07
N HIS A 115 -31.39 11.75 -26.66
CA HIS A 115 -31.41 12.25 -28.05
C HIS A 115 -29.94 12.55 -28.42
N LYS A 116 -29.23 11.72 -29.21
CA LYS A 116 -29.11 11.62 -30.68
C LYS A 116 -28.70 12.94 -31.39
N ILE A 117 -27.83 12.79 -32.40
CA ILE A 117 -27.36 13.73 -33.45
C ILE A 117 -25.94 14.27 -33.14
N SER A 118 -24.86 13.68 -33.69
CA SER A 118 -24.30 13.83 -35.06
C SER A 118 -23.80 15.24 -35.36
N GLY A 119 -22.48 15.45 -35.36
CA GLY A 119 -21.87 16.75 -35.65
C GLY A 119 -20.34 16.72 -35.55
N ARG A 120 -19.71 16.40 -36.67
CA ARG A 120 -18.26 16.36 -36.94
C ARG A 120 -17.67 17.77 -36.94
N ASN A 121 -16.60 18.04 -36.19
CA ASN A 121 -15.43 18.69 -36.78
C ASN A 121 -14.13 18.49 -35.99
N ARG A 122 -13.06 18.28 -36.75
CA ARG A 122 -11.68 18.08 -36.31
C ARG A 122 -11.06 19.42 -35.97
N ASN A 123 -10.21 19.49 -34.96
CA ASN A 123 -8.93 20.19 -35.10
C ASN A 123 -7.89 19.66 -34.11
N SER A 124 -6.69 19.56 -34.66
CA SER A 124 -5.47 18.95 -34.16
C SER A 124 -4.86 19.71 -32.99
N THR A 125 -4.55 19.01 -31.91
CA THR A 125 -3.40 19.36 -31.04
C THR A 125 -2.71 18.09 -30.57
N LYS A 126 -1.45 17.96 -30.96
CA LYS A 126 -0.43 17.01 -30.50
C LYS A 126 -0.50 16.78 -28.99
N ALA A 127 -0.71 15.54 -28.56
CA ALA A 127 -0.40 15.10 -27.20
C ALA A 127 0.34 13.76 -27.27
N THR A 128 1.66 13.90 -27.16
CA THR A 128 2.72 12.95 -26.78
C THR A 128 2.32 11.50 -26.53
N ILE A 129 2.86 10.61 -27.36
CA ILE A 129 2.98 9.17 -27.13
C ILE A 129 3.77 8.97 -25.83
N ARG A 130 3.07 8.76 -24.71
CA ARG A 130 3.67 8.32 -23.45
C ARG A 130 3.96 6.83 -23.58
N THR A 131 5.23 6.56 -23.83
CA THR A 131 5.91 5.27 -23.77
C THR A 131 5.31 4.36 -22.71
N THR A 132 4.77 3.25 -23.18
CA THR A 132 4.41 2.06 -22.41
C THR A 132 5.64 1.56 -21.66
N THR A 133 5.81 1.97 -20.41
CA THR A 133 6.66 1.25 -19.46
C THR A 133 5.88 0.03 -18.99
N THR A 134 5.92 -1.01 -19.79
CA THR A 134 5.52 -2.38 -19.46
C THR A 134 6.54 -2.93 -18.47
N ALA A 135 6.47 -2.46 -17.22
CA ALA A 135 7.24 -2.99 -16.09
C ALA A 135 6.28 -3.06 -14.90
N MET A 136 5.65 -4.23 -14.73
CA MET A 136 4.68 -4.54 -13.68
C MET A 136 3.61 -3.45 -13.47
N GLN A 137 2.46 -3.56 -14.14
CA GLN A 137 1.22 -3.03 -13.54
C GLN A 137 0.95 -3.84 -12.27
N THR A 138 1.69 -3.56 -11.20
CA THR A 138 1.26 -3.90 -9.85
C THR A 138 -0.08 -3.21 -9.71
N LYS A 139 -1.15 -4.01 -9.67
CA LYS A 139 -2.51 -3.48 -9.53
C LYS A 139 -2.48 -2.49 -8.36
N CYS A 140 -2.93 -1.26 -8.62
CA CYS A 140 -3.02 -0.23 -7.61
C CYS A 140 -4.12 -0.62 -6.61
N LEU A 141 -3.70 -1.30 -5.54
CA LEU A 141 -4.54 -1.89 -4.52
C LEU A 141 -4.10 -1.39 -3.14
N ASN A 142 -5.03 -1.46 -2.20
CA ASN A 142 -4.71 -1.40 -0.79
C ASN A 142 -4.51 -2.82 -0.26
N ASP A 143 -3.76 -2.95 0.83
CA ASP A 143 -3.50 -4.22 1.50
C ASP A 143 -4.43 -4.45 2.71
N ASP A 144 -5.10 -3.38 3.19
CA ASP A 144 -5.96 -3.40 4.36
C ASP A 144 -7.33 -2.73 4.07
N PRO A 145 -8.46 -3.32 4.49
CA PRO A 145 -9.80 -2.74 4.28
C PRO A 145 -10.00 -1.40 5.01
N CYS A 146 -9.16 -1.09 6.00
CA CYS A 146 -9.20 0.18 6.71
C CYS A 146 -8.53 1.34 5.96
N CYS A 147 -7.80 1.08 4.86
CA CYS A 147 -7.05 2.12 4.15
C CYS A 147 -7.91 3.33 3.71
N ASN A 148 -9.17 3.11 3.31
CA ASN A 148 -10.09 4.20 2.97
C ASN A 148 -10.49 5.04 4.19
N LEU A 149 -10.66 4.40 5.36
CA LEU A 149 -10.97 5.09 6.62
C LEU A 149 -9.75 5.91 7.07
N TRP A 150 -8.57 5.29 7.11
CA TRP A 150 -7.33 5.95 7.47
C TRP A 150 -7.01 7.14 6.56
N ALA A 151 -7.19 7.00 5.25
CA ALA A 151 -7.00 8.10 4.31
C ALA A 151 -7.96 9.27 4.59
N LYS A 152 -9.24 8.99 4.87
CA LYS A 152 -10.23 10.00 5.27
C LYS A 152 -9.89 10.68 6.60
N ASN A 153 -9.24 9.95 7.51
CA ASN A 153 -8.80 10.46 8.81
C ASN A 153 -7.45 11.21 8.76
N GLY A 154 -6.87 11.42 7.58
CA GLY A 154 -5.65 12.20 7.42
C GLY A 154 -4.35 11.40 7.59
N GLU A 155 -4.39 10.06 7.57
CA GLU A 155 -3.18 9.23 7.69
C GLU A 155 -2.24 9.35 6.49
N CYS A 156 -2.73 9.74 5.31
CA CYS A 156 -1.90 9.85 4.11
C CYS A 156 -0.68 10.78 4.30
N PRO A 157 -0.84 12.03 4.78
CA PRO A 157 0.29 12.90 5.12
C PRO A 157 0.91 12.59 6.49
N ASN A 158 0.14 12.05 7.46
CA ASN A 158 0.64 11.84 8.82
C ASN A 158 1.49 10.57 8.97
N ASN A 159 1.21 9.55 8.16
CA ASN A 159 1.85 8.24 8.20
C ASN A 159 2.26 7.82 6.79
N VAL A 160 3.01 8.70 6.13
CA VAL A 160 3.38 8.64 4.71
C VAL A 160 3.94 7.27 4.33
N GLU A 161 4.88 6.74 5.10
CA GLU A 161 5.57 5.49 4.77
C GLU A 161 4.65 4.27 4.84
N TYR A 162 3.82 4.19 5.89
CA TYR A 162 2.84 3.12 6.00
C TYR A 162 1.80 3.20 4.89
N MET A 163 1.25 4.40 4.67
CA MET A 163 0.19 4.59 3.68
C MET A 163 0.71 4.42 2.25
N ARG A 164 1.95 4.80 1.97
CA ARG A 164 2.63 4.54 0.69
C ARG A 164 2.93 3.06 0.49
N MET A 165 3.10 2.28 1.54
CA MET A 165 3.31 0.84 1.39
C MET A 165 1.98 0.09 1.23
N TYR A 166 1.05 0.31 2.15
CA TYR A 166 -0.14 -0.53 2.34
C TYR A 166 -1.43 0.09 1.81
N CYS A 167 -1.50 1.42 1.73
CA CYS A 167 -2.72 2.15 1.37
C CYS A 167 -2.54 3.02 0.12
N ARG A 168 -1.74 2.51 -0.84
CA ARG A 168 -1.32 3.23 -2.04
C ARG A 168 -2.48 3.79 -2.83
N ARG A 169 -3.55 3.02 -2.96
CA ARG A 169 -4.75 3.42 -3.69
C ARG A 169 -5.52 4.49 -2.94
N SER A 170 -5.79 4.30 -1.64
CA SER A 170 -6.57 5.27 -0.85
C SER A 170 -5.87 6.61 -0.69
N CYS A 171 -4.53 6.64 -0.73
CA CYS A 171 -3.74 7.86 -0.69
C CYS A 171 -3.29 8.38 -2.06
N ASN A 172 -3.80 7.80 -3.16
CA ASN A 172 -3.47 8.19 -4.53
C ASN A 172 -1.96 8.13 -4.88
N TYR A 173 -1.18 7.30 -4.19
CA TYR A 173 0.23 7.02 -4.52
C TYR A 173 0.38 6.14 -5.78
N CYS A 174 -0.72 5.56 -6.26
CA CYS A 174 -0.81 4.90 -7.54
C CYS A 174 -2.17 5.18 -8.18
N GLN A 175 -2.30 4.89 -9.48
CA GLN A 175 -3.57 5.01 -10.20
C GLN A 175 -4.10 3.61 -10.54
N SER A 176 -5.36 3.35 -10.23
CA SER A 176 -6.05 2.13 -10.64
C SER A 176 -6.64 2.35 -12.02
N THR A 177 -6.37 1.43 -12.95
CA THR A 177 -7.03 1.40 -14.27
C THR A 177 -8.44 0.82 -14.21
N ASP A 178 -8.87 0.37 -13.02
CA ASP A 178 -10.15 -0.26 -12.79
C ASP A 178 -11.22 0.77 -12.42
N ASN A 179 -12.03 1.13 -13.42
CA ASN A 179 -13.15 2.08 -13.29
C ASN A 179 -14.44 1.44 -12.75
N ARG A 180 -14.41 0.21 -12.22
CA ARG A 180 -15.59 -0.51 -11.70
C ARG A 180 -16.11 0.03 -10.35
N GLN A 181 -16.15 1.33 -10.18
CA GLN A 181 -16.63 2.00 -8.96
C GLN A 181 -18.17 1.95 -8.81
N ASN A 182 -18.90 1.50 -9.83
CA ASN A 182 -20.36 1.61 -9.92
C ASN A 182 -21.16 0.48 -9.24
N ASP A 183 -20.52 -0.48 -8.56
CA ASP A 183 -21.20 -1.64 -7.96
C ASP A 183 -21.07 -1.65 -6.44
N ASN A 184 -21.67 -0.66 -5.76
CA ASN A 184 -21.74 -0.52 -4.29
C ASN A 184 -20.41 -0.72 -3.51
N GLY A 185 -19.26 -0.68 -4.19
CA GLY A 185 -17.96 -1.06 -3.66
C GLY A 185 -17.66 -2.56 -3.57
N CYS A 186 -18.63 -3.46 -3.82
CA CYS A 186 -18.42 -4.91 -3.73
C CYS A 186 -18.06 -5.54 -5.07
N PHE A 187 -16.78 -5.73 -5.31
CA PHE A 187 -16.28 -6.48 -6.46
C PHE A 187 -14.90 -7.06 -6.17
N ASP A 188 -14.48 -7.99 -7.01
CA ASP A 188 -13.12 -8.52 -6.98
C ASP A 188 -12.17 -7.60 -7.74
N ARG A 189 -11.29 -6.93 -6.98
CA ARG A 189 -10.23 -6.05 -7.48
C ARG A 189 -9.07 -6.85 -8.04
N HIS A 190 -8.75 -8.00 -7.42
CA HIS A 190 -7.68 -8.88 -7.88
C HIS A 190 -8.20 -9.96 -8.84
N ILE A 191 -7.42 -10.29 -9.87
CA ILE A 191 -7.88 -11.22 -10.93
C ILE A 191 -7.98 -12.66 -10.39
N SER A 192 -7.14 -13.01 -9.43
CA SER A 192 -7.10 -14.36 -8.85
C SER A 192 -8.09 -14.58 -7.71
N CYS A 193 -9.03 -13.66 -7.43
CA CYS A 193 -9.90 -13.76 -6.26
C CYS A 193 -10.68 -15.08 -6.21
N SER A 194 -11.23 -15.53 -7.34
CA SER A 194 -11.90 -16.82 -7.47
C SER A 194 -10.97 -17.98 -7.08
N HIS A 195 -9.74 -17.99 -7.58
CA HIS A 195 -8.74 -19.00 -7.24
C HIS A 195 -8.34 -18.94 -5.75
N MET A 196 -8.14 -17.75 -5.21
CA MET A 196 -7.74 -17.57 -3.81
C MET A 196 -8.85 -18.00 -2.84
N ARG A 197 -10.12 -17.72 -3.19
CA ARG A 197 -11.29 -18.25 -2.48
C ARG A 197 -11.23 -19.79 -2.42
N LEU A 198 -10.99 -20.46 -3.55
CA LEU A 198 -10.90 -21.93 -3.60
C LEU A 198 -9.78 -22.51 -2.72
N ARG A 199 -8.72 -21.74 -2.47
CA ARG A 199 -7.62 -22.11 -1.56
C ARG A 199 -7.89 -21.77 -0.08
N GLY A 200 -9.06 -21.23 0.25
CA GLY A 200 -9.40 -20.83 1.61
C GLY A 200 -8.72 -19.54 2.07
N GLU A 201 -8.23 -18.70 1.15
CA GLU A 201 -7.51 -17.46 1.48
C GLU A 201 -8.42 -16.43 2.16
N CYS A 202 -9.75 -16.51 1.99
CA CYS A 202 -10.70 -15.64 2.71
C CYS A 202 -10.53 -15.75 4.24
N ASN A 203 -10.10 -16.90 4.74
CA ASN A 203 -9.85 -17.12 6.17
C ASN A 203 -8.36 -16.94 6.54
N GLN A 204 -7.44 -17.21 5.61
CA GLN A 204 -5.99 -17.14 5.88
C GLN A 204 -5.42 -15.72 5.71
N ARG A 205 -5.99 -14.94 4.78
CA ARG A 205 -5.57 -13.56 4.44
C ARG A 205 -6.77 -12.63 4.51
N THR A 206 -7.51 -12.71 5.61
CA THR A 206 -8.83 -12.08 5.76
C THR A 206 -8.80 -10.59 5.41
N LYS A 207 -7.83 -9.82 5.93
CA LYS A 207 -7.68 -8.38 5.61
C LYS A 207 -7.51 -8.14 4.11
N TRP A 208 -6.51 -8.77 3.51
CA TRP A 208 -6.20 -8.54 2.09
C TRP A 208 -7.36 -8.96 1.19
N MET A 209 -8.00 -10.09 1.50
CA MET A 209 -9.18 -10.56 0.78
C MET A 209 -10.39 -9.65 1.01
N ALA A 210 -10.52 -9.02 2.18
CA ALA A 210 -11.64 -8.13 2.49
C ALA A 210 -11.53 -6.81 1.75
N GLU A 211 -10.31 -6.36 1.46
CA GLU A 211 -10.10 -5.20 0.60
C GLU A 211 -10.23 -5.57 -0.89
N ASN A 212 -9.72 -6.72 -1.32
CA ASN A 212 -9.50 -6.99 -2.74
C ASN A 212 -10.42 -8.03 -3.38
N CYS A 213 -11.12 -8.83 -2.59
CA CYS A 213 -11.87 -10.01 -3.04
C CYS A 213 -13.22 -10.17 -2.35
N GLN A 214 -13.94 -9.06 -2.13
CA GLN A 214 -15.19 -9.04 -1.38
C GLN A 214 -16.27 -9.92 -2.02
N ALA A 215 -16.41 -9.89 -3.35
CA ALA A 215 -17.40 -10.69 -4.05
C ALA A 215 -17.06 -12.18 -3.95
N SER A 216 -15.80 -12.54 -4.22
CA SER A 216 -15.30 -13.90 -4.06
C SER A 216 -15.44 -14.42 -2.63
N CYS A 217 -15.27 -13.60 -1.59
CA CYS A 217 -15.43 -14.06 -0.21
C CYS A 217 -16.87 -13.95 0.34
N GLY A 218 -17.83 -13.49 -0.48
CA GLY A 218 -19.24 -13.36 -0.06
C GLY A 218 -19.49 -12.21 0.93
N TRP A 219 -18.65 -11.18 0.91
CA TRP A 219 -18.69 -10.06 1.85
C TRP A 219 -19.43 -8.82 1.33
N CYS A 220 -20.18 -8.94 0.23
CA CYS A 220 -20.95 -7.82 -0.33
C CYS A 220 -22.03 -7.24 0.60
N ASN A 221 -22.49 -8.01 1.57
CA ASN A 221 -23.49 -7.58 2.55
C ASN A 221 -22.87 -6.98 3.82
N ILE A 222 -21.56 -6.71 3.81
CA ILE A 222 -20.82 -6.12 4.93
C ILE A 222 -20.30 -4.77 4.45
N SER A 223 -20.57 -3.71 5.21
CA SER A 223 -20.07 -2.38 4.84
C SER A 223 -18.53 -2.35 4.88
N ALA A 224 -17.91 -1.44 4.13
CA ALA A 224 -16.45 -1.28 4.17
C ALA A 224 -15.95 -0.94 5.59
N TYR A 225 -16.74 -0.19 6.37
CA TYR A 225 -16.46 0.10 7.77
C TYR A 225 -16.50 -1.17 8.62
N ASP A 226 -17.56 -1.98 8.49
CA ASP A 226 -17.67 -3.24 9.24
C ASP A 226 -16.59 -4.24 8.84
N LEU A 227 -16.19 -4.30 7.57
CA LEU A 227 -15.06 -5.12 7.13
C LEU A 227 -13.74 -4.67 7.78
N CYS A 228 -13.49 -3.36 7.83
CA CYS A 228 -12.34 -2.81 8.53
C CYS A 228 -12.31 -3.27 10.01
N ILE A 229 -13.42 -3.09 10.75
CA ILE A 229 -13.47 -3.45 12.17
C ILE A 229 -13.40 -4.97 12.38
N ARG A 230 -14.12 -5.76 11.59
CA ARG A 230 -14.14 -7.24 11.74
C ARG A 230 -12.79 -7.87 11.48
N THR A 231 -12.07 -7.40 10.46
CA THR A 231 -10.77 -7.98 10.09
C THR A 231 -9.62 -7.47 10.97
N ALA A 232 -9.78 -6.35 11.66
CA ALA A 232 -8.80 -5.86 12.65
C ALA A 232 -8.66 -6.81 13.85
N LEU A 233 -9.71 -7.57 14.17
CA LEU A 233 -9.75 -8.49 15.32
C LEU A 233 -9.22 -9.90 15.01
N THR A 234 -9.00 -10.23 13.73
CA THR A 234 -8.61 -11.59 13.28
C THR A 234 -7.12 -11.70 12.94
N ASN A 235 -6.24 -11.05 13.70
CA ASN A 235 -4.78 -11.11 13.47
C ASN A 235 -4.15 -12.40 14.03
#